data_AF-A0A8T1S878-F1
#
_entry.id   AF-A0A8T1S878-F1
#
_cell.length_a   1.000
_cell.length_b   1.000
_cell.length_c   1.000
_cell.angle_alpha   90.00
_cell.angle_beta   90.00
_cell.angle_gamma   90.00
#
_symmetry.space_group_name_H-M   'P 1'
#
loop_
_entity.id
_entity.type
_entity.pdbx_description
1 polymer ?
#
loop_
_entity_poly.entity_id
_entity_poly.type
_entity_poly.pdbx_seq_one_letter_code
_entity_poly.pdbx_strand_id
1 'polypeptide(L)' 'KCFLGILLAFVILVTLCDASCFYVKNDPLKSTKGCIQDGKLHGFGTAWTANCNRCDCSQNGMHCCSTLLLQRK' A
#
# COMPACT_ATOMS: atom_id res chain seq x y z
N LYS A 1 -8.87 35.81 -3.61
CA LYS A 1 -7.53 35.18 -3.44
C LYS A 1 -7.57 33.89 -2.58
N CYS A 2 -8.61 33.68 -1.76
CA CYS A 2 -8.71 32.49 -0.88
C CYS A 2 -8.99 31.16 -1.61
N PHE A 3 -9.73 31.19 -2.72
CA PHE A 3 -10.03 29.98 -3.52
C PHE A 3 -8.77 29.26 -4.04
N LEU A 4 -7.72 30.01 -4.38
CA LEU A 4 -6.46 29.43 -4.87
C LEU A 4 -5.73 28.65 -3.76
N GLY A 5 -5.80 29.13 -2.52
CA GLY A 5 -5.19 28.44 -1.37
C GLY A 5 -5.88 27.12 -1.03
N ILE A 6 -7.20 27.06 -1.17
CA ILE A 6 -7.99 25.84 -0.93
C ILE A 6 -7.66 24.77 -1.99
N LEU A 7 -7.61 25.16 -3.28
CA LEU A 7 -7.25 24.26 -4.37
C LEU A 7 -5.85 23.65 -4.18
N LEU A 8 -4.87 24.46 -3.75
CA LEU A 8 -3.52 23.99 -3.49
C LEU A 8 -3.45 22.98 -2.33
N ALA A 9 -4.24 23.18 -1.27
CA ALA A 9 -4.28 22.25 -0.14
C ALA A 9 -4.85 20.86 -0.52
N PHE A 10 -5.88 20.83 -1.37
CA PHE A 10 -6.44 19.56 -1.86
C PHE A 10 -5.47 18.82 -2.78
N VAL A 11 -4.72 19.53 -3.62
CA VAL A 11 -3.70 18.92 -4.50
C VAL A 11 -2.59 18.25 -3.69
N ILE A 12 -2.13 18.89 -2.61
CA ILE A 12 -1.08 18.35 -1.73
C ILE A 12 -1.56 17.07 -1.03
N LEU A 13 -2.82 17.03 -0.59
CA LEU A 13 -3.42 15.86 0.06
C LEU A 13 -3.47 14.64 -0.87
N VAL A 14 -3.71 14.86 -2.18
CA VAL A 14 -3.76 13.79 -3.19
C VAL A 14 -2.36 13.28 -3.53
N THR A 15 -1.33 14.13 -3.50
CA THR A 15 0.06 13.73 -3.75
C THR A 15 0.68 12.87 -2.65
N LEU A 16 0.13 12.83 -1.43
CA LEU A 16 0.68 12.01 -0.33
C LEU A 16 0.61 10.50 -0.60
N CYS A 17 -0.32 10.04 -1.43
CA CYS A 17 -0.25 8.68 -1.94
C CYS A 17 0.67 8.70 -3.18
N ASP A 18 2.00 8.72 -3.02
CA ASP A 18 2.94 8.67 -4.15
C ASP A 18 2.73 7.40 -4.99
N ALA A 19 2.92 7.45 -6.31
CA ALA A 19 2.87 6.27 -7.20
C ALA A 19 4.07 5.35 -6.95
N SER A 20 4.06 4.63 -5.84
CA SER A 20 5.14 3.75 -5.43
C SER A 20 4.60 2.34 -5.20
N CYS A 21 5.42 1.36 -5.59
CA CYS A 21 5.21 -0.03 -5.27
C CYS A 21 6.46 -0.53 -4.57
N PHE A 22 6.27 -1.40 -3.59
CA PHE A 22 7.36 -2.09 -2.91
C PHE A 22 7.06 -3.56 -2.74
N TYR A 23 8.13 -4.33 -2.62
CA TYR A 23 8.06 -5.77 -2.45
C TYR A 23 8.95 -6.18 -1.27
N VAL A 24 8.37 -6.97 -0.38
CA VAL A 24 9.06 -7.53 0.78
C VAL A 24 9.04 -9.04 0.65
N LYS A 25 10.22 -9.66 0.52
CA LYS A 25 10.32 -11.13 0.50
C LYS A 25 9.78 -11.71 1.80
N ASN A 26 9.08 -12.84 1.68
CA ASN A 26 8.64 -13.56 2.86
C ASN A 26 9.85 -14.14 3.59
N ASP A 27 9.92 -13.94 4.90
CA ASP A 27 10.95 -14.48 5.76
C ASP A 27 10.35 -15.63 6.58
N PRO A 28 10.69 -16.90 6.28
CA PRO A 28 10.13 -18.04 6.98
C PRO A 28 10.53 -18.11 8.45
N LEU A 29 11.60 -17.42 8.88
CA LEU A 29 11.93 -17.30 10.31
C LEU A 29 10.96 -16.36 11.03
N LYS A 30 10.33 -15.41 10.32
CA LYS A 30 9.33 -14.50 10.90
C LYS A 30 7.93 -15.08 10.86
N SER A 31 7.55 -15.72 9.75
CA SER A 31 6.23 -16.29 9.59
C SER A 31 6.17 -17.38 8.51
N THR A 32 5.58 -18.52 8.87
CA THR A 32 5.30 -19.64 7.96
C THR A 32 3.87 -19.67 7.47
N LYS A 33 3.01 -18.75 7.94
CA LYS A 33 1.57 -18.76 7.67
C LYS A 33 1.10 -17.60 6.79
N GLY A 34 1.97 -16.62 6.53
CA GLY A 34 1.61 -15.41 5.80
C GLY A 34 2.58 -14.26 6.05
N CYS A 35 2.20 -13.06 5.61
CA CYS A 35 3.01 -11.85 5.68
C CYS A 35 2.62 -11.02 6.91
N ILE A 36 3.59 -10.37 7.55
CA ILE A 36 3.35 -9.48 8.69
C ILE A 36 3.47 -8.03 8.23
N GLN A 37 2.40 -7.24 8.42
CA GLN A 37 2.39 -5.79 8.21
C GLN A 37 1.86 -5.12 9.47
N ASP A 38 2.57 -4.11 9.98
CA ASP A 38 2.17 -3.34 11.16
C ASP A 38 1.78 -4.21 12.38
N GLY A 39 2.49 -5.34 12.55
CA GLY A 39 2.24 -6.31 13.62
C GLY A 39 1.06 -7.27 13.40
N LYS A 40 0.33 -7.15 12.28
CA LYS A 40 -0.78 -8.04 11.93
C LYS A 40 -0.35 -9.11 10.93
N LEU A 41 -0.77 -10.35 11.18
CA LEU A 41 -0.58 -11.46 10.24
C LEU A 41 -1.67 -11.46 9.18
N HIS A 42 -1.25 -11.40 7.92
CA HIS A 42 -2.08 -11.57 6.73
C HIS A 42 -1.76 -12.91 6.09
N GLY A 43 -2.75 -13.80 6.00
CA GLY A 43 -2.56 -15.14 5.42
C GLY A 43 -2.15 -15.09 3.96
N PHE A 44 -1.48 -16.15 3.48
CA PHE A 44 -1.18 -16.28 2.05
C PHE A 44 -2.46 -16.25 1.20
N GLY A 45 -2.37 -15.62 0.03
CA GLY A 45 -3.50 -15.42 -0.88
C GLY A 45 -4.45 -14.30 -0.47
N THR A 46 -4.20 -13.62 0.66
CA THR A 46 -5.01 -12.48 1.06
C THR A 46 -4.51 -11.18 0.43
N ALA A 47 -5.46 -10.28 0.15
CA ALA A 47 -5.18 -8.92 -0.27
C ALA A 47 -5.92 -7.95 0.66
N TRP A 48 -5.32 -6.80 0.92
CA TRP A 48 -5.89 -5.78 1.79
C TRP A 48 -5.44 -4.38 1.37
N THR A 49 -6.05 -3.37 1.96
CA THR A 49 -5.68 -1.97 1.73
C THR A 49 -5.29 -1.33 3.06
N ALA A 50 -4.11 -0.72 3.10
CA ALA A 50 -3.58 -0.01 4.26
C ALA A 50 -2.76 1.19 3.80
N ASN A 51 -2.94 2.36 4.43
CA ASN A 51 -2.14 3.57 4.17
C ASN A 51 -2.02 3.94 2.68
N CYS A 52 -3.16 4.09 1.99
CA CYS A 52 -3.23 4.26 0.53
C CYS A 52 -2.64 3.10 -0.31
N ASN A 53 -2.20 1.99 0.26
CA ASN A 53 -1.57 0.91 -0.51
C ASN A 53 -2.50 -0.30 -0.59
N ARG A 54 -2.65 -0.87 -1.78
CA ARG A 54 -3.22 -2.21 -1.97
C ARG A 54 -2.09 -3.20 -1.92
N CYS A 55 -2.18 -4.11 -0.97
CA CYS A 55 -1.19 -5.13 -0.70
C CYS A 55 -1.76 -6.51 -1.01
N ASP A 56 -0.90 -7.40 -1.48
CA ASP A 56 -1.15 -8.82 -1.65
C ASP A 56 -0.03 -9.62 -0.96
N CYS A 57 -0.40 -10.73 -0.34
CA CYS A 57 0.56 -11.64 0.30
C CYS A 57 0.60 -12.97 -0.45
N SER A 58 1.77 -13.29 -1.01
CA SER A 58 2.07 -14.56 -1.65
C SER A 58 3.07 -15.37 -0.83
N GLN A 59 3.30 -16.63 -1.21
CA GLN A 59 4.36 -17.45 -0.60
C GLN A 59 5.76 -16.84 -0.76
N ASN A 60 5.97 -16.09 -1.84
CA ASN A 60 7.26 -15.48 -2.16
C ASN A 60 7.48 -14.20 -1.33
N GLY A 61 6.41 -13.50 -0.98
CA GLY A 61 6.48 -12.20 -0.31
C GLY A 61 5.20 -11.38 -0.42
N MET A 62 5.26 -10.23 0.25
CA MET A 62 4.24 -9.18 0.23
C MET A 62 4.57 -8.17 -0.86
N HIS A 63 3.60 -7.88 -1.71
CA HIS A 63 3.68 -6.81 -2.69
C HIS A 63 2.64 -5.74 -2.34
N CYS A 64 3.03 -4.48 -2.36
CA CYS A 64 2.15 -3.36 -2.03
C CYS A 64 2.34 -2.23 -3.02
N CYS A 65 1.25 -1.69 -3.53
CA CYS A 65 1.24 -0.54 -4.43
C CYS A 65 0.26 0.52 -3.97
N SER A 66 0.62 1.78 -4.10
CA SER A 66 -0.30 2.89 -3.86
C SER A 66 -1.52 2.82 -4.77
N THR A 67 -2.71 2.95 -4.19
CA THR A 67 -4.02 3.05 -4.82
C THR A 67 -4.28 4.45 -5.34
N LEU A 68 -3.28 5.09 -5.96
CA LEU A 68 -3.58 6.26 -6.77
C LEU A 68 -4.59 5.83 -7.83
N LEU A 69 -5.61 6.68 -8.04
CA LEU A 69 -6.68 6.51 -9.02
C LEU A 69 -6.18 6.47 -10.48
N LEU A 70 -4.88 6.31 -10.72
CA LEU A 70 -4.35 5.79 -11.98
C LEU A 70 -4.41 4.25 -11.90
N GLN A 71 -5.63 3.74 -12.01
CA GLN A 71 -5.88 2.33 -12.24
C GLN A 71 -5.05 1.89 -13.44
N ARG A 72 -4.01 1.06 -13.22
CA ARG A 72 -3.51 0.16 -14.27
C ARG A 72 -4.68 -0.77 -14.62
N LYS A 73 -5.40 -0.41 -15.68
CA LYS A 73 -6.13 -1.39 -16.48
C LYS A 73 -5.15 -2.37 -17.10
#